data_AF-A0A0E3YUD7-F1
#
_entry.id   AF-A0A0E3YUD7-F1
#
_cell.length_a   1.000
_cell.length_b   1.000
_cell.length_c   1.000
_cell.angle_alpha   90.00
_cell.angle_beta   90.00
_cell.angle_gamma   90.00
#
_symmetry.space_group_name_H-M   'P 1'
#
loop_
_entity.id
_entity.type
_entity.pdbx_description
1 polymer ?
#
loop_
_entity_poly.entity_id
_entity_poly.type
_entity_poly.pdbx_seq_one_letter_code
_entity_poly.pdbx_strand_id
1 'polypeptide(L)'
;MGTGKNLIERFDPRVRGPARWTLLRKDGREPTVEEQTEYRQQSLSKHEAEGGGVRDQIDLSTCALVARDDRTASYQFALRPADKQDTAAAHMRAVFTLDSPTGAIVRVELSNFEHFSPVISLKVEEASTILRYSLPNTDQPSLLSDISIKLKGRRLWFRSFTQDMSMIYSDQVRAIFPNSEVAAK
;
A
#
# COMPACT_ATOMS: atom_id res chain seq x y z
N MET A 1 12.68 20.57 -9.86
CA MET A 1 12.85 19.95 -8.53
C MET A 1 11.47 19.92 -7.88
N GLY A 2 10.85 18.75 -7.80
CA GLY A 2 9.57 18.63 -7.10
C GLY A 2 9.86 18.61 -5.60
N THR A 3 9.39 19.62 -4.87
CA THR A 3 9.35 19.60 -3.41
C THR A 3 8.50 18.41 -2.98
N GLY A 4 9.16 17.37 -2.46
CA GLY A 4 8.47 16.22 -1.89
C GLY A 4 7.63 16.68 -0.71
N LYS A 5 6.35 16.28 -0.67
CA LYS A 5 5.47 16.54 0.48
C LYS A 5 5.81 15.56 1.59
N ASN A 6 5.92 16.03 2.82
CA ASN A 6 6.08 15.18 4.00
C ASN A 6 4.90 15.37 4.94
N LEU A 7 4.17 14.31 5.23
CA LEU A 7 2.99 14.33 6.11
C LEU A 7 3.17 13.32 7.24
N ILE A 8 2.81 13.73 8.45
CA ILE A 8 2.64 12.82 9.59
C ILE A 8 1.16 12.83 9.97
N GLU A 9 0.54 11.67 9.95
CA GLU A 9 -0.90 11.49 10.11
C GLU A 9 -1.17 10.46 11.20
N ARG A 10 -2.33 10.54 11.85
CA ARG A 10 -2.76 9.58 12.87
C ARG A 10 -4.14 9.04 12.55
N PHE A 11 -4.25 7.73 12.59
CA PHE A 11 -5.51 7.01 12.53
C PHE A 11 -5.99 6.65 13.94
N ASP A 12 -7.23 7.01 14.28
CA ASP A 12 -7.92 6.52 15.48
C ASP A 12 -9.13 5.67 15.05
N PRO A 13 -9.05 4.33 15.19
CA PRO A 13 -10.13 3.45 14.78
C PRO A 13 -11.41 3.59 15.64
N ARG A 14 -11.33 4.26 16.79
CA ARG A 14 -12.46 4.46 17.72
C ARG A 14 -13.36 5.62 17.28
N VAL A 15 -12.82 6.57 16.53
CA VAL A 15 -13.57 7.68 15.93
C VAL A 15 -14.32 7.14 14.70
N ARG A 16 -15.34 7.83 14.17
CA ARG A 16 -16.05 7.44 12.93
C ARG A 16 -15.87 8.48 11.84
N GLY A 17 -16.00 8.05 10.58
CA GLY A 17 -15.90 8.92 9.41
C GLY A 17 -14.50 9.53 9.23
N PRO A 18 -14.39 10.69 8.55
CA PRO A 18 -13.09 11.29 8.21
C PRO A 18 -12.32 11.79 9.43
N ALA A 19 -13.00 12.00 10.56
CA ALA A 19 -12.37 12.39 11.82
C ALA A 19 -11.47 11.27 12.40
N ARG A 20 -11.51 10.05 11.86
CA ARG A 20 -10.53 8.99 12.17
C ARG A 20 -9.11 9.40 11.82
N TRP A 21 -8.93 10.25 10.81
CA TRP A 21 -7.62 10.68 10.35
C TRP A 21 -7.34 12.11 10.80
N THR A 22 -6.19 12.32 11.44
CA THR A 22 -5.73 13.64 11.89
C THR A 22 -4.36 13.94 11.30
N LEU A 23 -4.20 15.10 10.69
CA LEU A 23 -2.90 15.58 10.23
C LEU A 23 -2.14 16.17 11.43
N LEU A 24 -1.01 15.57 11.79
CA LEU A 24 -0.17 16.00 12.90
C LEU A 24 0.92 16.98 12.46
N ARG A 25 1.57 16.71 11.32
CA ARG A 25 2.60 17.57 10.75
C ARG A 25 2.53 17.59 9.22
N LYS A 26 2.85 18.74 8.64
CA LYS A 26 3.05 18.93 7.20
C LYS A 26 4.36 19.67 6.98
N ASP A 27 5.24 19.09 6.19
CA ASP A 27 6.56 19.63 5.85
C ASP A 27 7.36 20.06 7.10
N GLY A 28 7.27 19.26 8.17
CA GLY A 28 7.99 19.50 9.42
C GLY A 28 7.36 20.53 10.36
N ARG A 29 6.20 21.12 10.05
CA ARG A 29 5.50 22.05 10.95
C ARG A 29 4.10 21.56 11.32
N GLU A 30 3.52 22.19 12.33
CA GLU A 30 2.10 22.01 12.65
C GLU A 30 1.24 22.54 11.49
N PRO A 31 0.17 21.83 11.08
CA PRO A 31 -0.73 22.27 10.02
C PRO A 31 -1.59 23.45 10.48
N THR A 32 -1.97 24.32 9.54
CA THR A 32 -2.96 25.37 9.83
C THR A 32 -4.39 24.80 9.89
N VAL A 33 -5.34 25.61 10.35
CA VAL A 33 -6.76 25.22 10.44
C VAL A 33 -7.33 24.93 9.05
N GLU A 34 -6.91 25.70 8.04
CA GLU A 34 -7.29 25.51 6.65
C GLU A 34 -6.74 24.18 6.12
N GLU A 35 -5.46 23.88 6.39
CA GLU A 35 -4.81 22.63 5.97
C GLU A 35 -5.44 21.39 6.62
N GLN A 36 -5.83 21.47 7.89
CA GLN A 36 -6.60 20.43 8.58
C GLN A 36 -7.98 20.22 7.95
N THR A 37 -8.62 21.29 7.50
CA THR A 37 -9.94 21.22 6.88
C THR A 37 -9.87 20.63 5.47
N GLU A 38 -8.92 21.08 4.65
CA GLU A 38 -8.62 20.48 3.35
C GLU A 38 -8.25 19.01 3.45
N TYR A 39 -7.42 18.65 4.42
CA TYR A 39 -7.01 17.26 4.65
C TYR A 39 -8.22 16.36 4.97
N ARG A 40 -9.12 16.80 5.86
CA ARG A 40 -10.35 16.05 6.19
C ARG A 40 -11.25 15.85 4.97
N GLN A 41 -11.38 16.86 4.11
CA GLN A 41 -12.15 16.74 2.87
C GLN A 41 -11.51 15.76 1.88
N GLN A 42 -10.18 15.73 1.77
CA GLN A 42 -9.47 14.78 0.91
C GLN A 42 -9.48 13.35 1.46
N SER A 43 -9.48 13.18 2.78
CA SER A 43 -9.52 11.86 3.43
C SER A 43 -10.83 11.14 3.15
N LEU A 44 -11.96 11.87 3.05
CA LEU A 44 -13.25 11.31 2.65
C LEU A 44 -13.19 10.57 1.31
N SER A 45 -12.52 11.13 0.30
CA SER A 45 -12.48 10.54 -1.04
C SER A 45 -11.40 9.46 -1.22
N LYS A 46 -10.31 9.52 -0.43
CA LYS A 46 -9.19 8.58 -0.56
C LYS A 46 -9.45 7.22 0.07
N HIS A 47 -10.26 7.15 1.13
CA HIS A 47 -10.42 5.93 1.92
C HIS A 47 -11.73 5.18 1.69
N GLU A 48 -12.65 5.71 0.89
CA GLU A 48 -13.81 4.95 0.36
C GLU A 48 -13.40 3.95 -0.73
N ALA A 49 -12.22 4.12 -1.33
CA ALA A 49 -11.62 3.11 -2.20
C ALA A 49 -10.98 1.99 -1.36
N GLU A 50 -11.80 1.26 -0.60
CA GLU A 50 -11.40 -0.02 -0.01
C GLU A 50 -11.05 -0.99 -1.15
N GLY A 51 -9.75 -1.09 -1.47
CA GLY A 51 -9.25 -2.07 -2.41
C GLY A 51 -9.61 -3.47 -1.93
N GLY A 52 -10.18 -4.29 -2.82
CA GLY A 52 -10.55 -5.67 -2.54
C GLY A 52 -9.37 -6.47 -1.95
N GLY A 53 -9.66 -7.56 -1.25
CA GLY A 53 -8.64 -8.36 -0.59
C GLY A 53 -7.52 -8.77 -1.55
N VAL A 54 -6.27 -8.74 -1.11
CA VAL A 54 -5.08 -9.11 -1.91
C VAL A 54 -5.26 -10.47 -2.61
N ARG A 55 -5.98 -11.40 -1.96
CA ARG A 55 -6.32 -12.72 -2.51
C ARG A 55 -7.12 -12.63 -3.82
N ASP A 56 -8.01 -11.66 -3.95
CA ASP A 56 -8.87 -11.50 -5.12
C ASP A 56 -8.12 -10.86 -6.29
N GLN A 57 -6.98 -10.23 -6.02
CA GLN A 57 -6.14 -9.55 -7.00
C GLN A 57 -5.03 -10.44 -7.58
N ILE A 58 -4.78 -11.62 -7.01
CA ILE A 58 -3.71 -12.54 -7.46
C ILE A 58 -4.28 -13.82 -8.05
N ASP A 59 -3.62 -14.37 -9.07
CA ASP A 59 -3.95 -15.69 -9.58
C ASP A 59 -3.14 -16.77 -8.85
N LEU A 60 -3.76 -17.36 -7.82
CA LEU A 60 -3.15 -18.44 -7.04
C LEU A 60 -2.71 -19.65 -7.88
N SER A 61 -3.31 -19.88 -9.05
CA SER A 61 -2.94 -20.99 -9.93
C SER A 61 -1.57 -20.79 -10.60
N THR A 62 -1.05 -19.56 -10.61
CA THR A 62 0.23 -19.18 -11.22
C THR A 62 1.40 -19.17 -10.24
N CYS A 63 1.18 -19.65 -9.01
CA CYS A 63 2.18 -19.66 -7.96
C CYS A 63 3.46 -20.40 -8.40
N ALA A 64 4.60 -19.70 -8.33
CA ALA A 64 5.91 -20.28 -8.59
C ALA A 64 6.92 -19.88 -7.50
N LEU A 65 7.68 -20.84 -6.98
CA LEU A 65 8.81 -20.55 -6.10
C LEU A 65 9.92 -19.89 -6.93
N VAL A 66 10.36 -18.68 -6.54
CA VAL A 66 11.41 -17.93 -7.25
C VAL A 66 12.73 -17.86 -6.49
N ALA A 67 12.70 -17.97 -5.16
CA ALA A 67 13.90 -18.05 -4.34
C ALA A 67 13.59 -18.74 -3.01
N ARG A 68 14.57 -19.43 -2.44
CA ARG A 68 14.52 -19.96 -1.08
C ARG A 68 15.91 -19.97 -0.48
N ASP A 69 16.01 -19.56 0.78
CA ASP A 69 17.17 -19.72 1.64
C ASP A 69 16.72 -20.26 3.02
N ASP A 70 17.65 -20.35 3.97
CA ASP A 70 17.40 -20.88 5.31
C ASP A 70 16.37 -20.05 6.10
N ARG A 71 16.21 -18.77 5.77
CA ARG A 71 15.36 -17.83 6.49
C ARG A 71 14.09 -17.46 5.75
N THR A 72 14.11 -17.48 4.42
CA THR A 72 13.01 -16.97 3.61
C THR A 72 12.68 -17.84 2.41
N ALA A 73 11.42 -17.77 1.98
CA ALA A 73 10.96 -18.33 0.71
C ALA A 73 10.12 -17.30 -0.05
N SER A 74 10.44 -17.09 -1.32
CA SER A 74 9.76 -16.12 -2.18
C SER A 74 8.95 -16.81 -3.27
N TYR A 75 7.69 -16.42 -3.41
CA TYR A 75 6.73 -16.96 -4.35
C TYR A 75 6.18 -15.86 -5.26
N GLN A 76 6.18 -16.10 -6.56
CA GLN A 76 5.66 -15.20 -7.58
C GLN A 76 4.26 -15.62 -8.03
N PHE A 77 3.41 -14.64 -8.31
CA PHE A 77 2.05 -14.79 -8.83
C PHE A 77 1.81 -13.76 -9.96
N ALA A 78 1.00 -14.13 -10.93
CA ALA A 78 0.37 -13.19 -11.86
C ALA A 78 -0.75 -12.43 -11.15
N LEU A 79 -1.05 -11.22 -11.64
CA LEU A 79 -2.18 -10.42 -11.18
C LEU A 79 -3.44 -10.72 -11.99
N ARG A 80 -4.59 -10.66 -11.34
CA ARG A 80 -5.90 -10.65 -11.98
C ARG A 80 -6.23 -9.21 -12.38
N PRO A 81 -6.77 -8.97 -13.58
CA PRO A 81 -7.30 -7.65 -13.95
C PRO A 81 -8.40 -7.22 -12.96
N ALA A 82 -8.33 -5.98 -12.46
CA ALA A 82 -9.37 -5.45 -11.58
C ALA A 82 -10.72 -5.29 -12.31
N ASP A 83 -10.68 -5.00 -13.61
CA ASP A 83 -11.81 -4.96 -14.51
C ASP A 83 -11.39 -5.28 -15.96
N LYS A 84 -12.34 -5.23 -16.91
CA LYS A 84 -12.09 -5.57 -18.33
C LYS A 84 -11.17 -4.58 -19.05
N GLN A 85 -10.98 -3.37 -18.51
CA GLN A 85 -10.15 -2.31 -19.08
C GLN A 85 -8.78 -2.24 -18.41
N ASP A 86 -8.57 -2.96 -17.30
CA ASP A 86 -7.28 -3.09 -16.65
C ASP A 86 -6.31 -3.93 -17.51
N THR A 87 -5.54 -3.22 -18.32
CA THR A 87 -4.44 -3.78 -19.12
C THR A 87 -3.14 -3.87 -18.33
N ALA A 88 -3.03 -3.22 -17.17
CA ALA A 88 -1.79 -3.17 -16.40
C ALA A 88 -1.47 -4.52 -15.76
N ALA A 89 -2.48 -5.24 -15.28
CA ALA A 89 -2.30 -6.54 -14.61
C ALA A 89 -1.47 -7.54 -15.43
N ALA A 90 -1.62 -7.55 -16.76
CA ALA A 90 -0.89 -8.44 -17.66
C ALA A 90 0.63 -8.17 -17.71
N HIS A 91 1.08 -6.99 -17.27
CA HIS A 91 2.49 -6.57 -17.29
C HIS A 91 3.11 -6.50 -15.89
N MET A 92 2.34 -6.90 -14.87
CA MET A 92 2.69 -6.82 -13.46
C MET A 92 2.78 -8.22 -12.85
N ARG A 93 3.60 -8.35 -11.80
CA ARG A 93 3.67 -9.55 -10.97
C ARG A 93 3.64 -9.19 -9.50
N ALA A 94 3.18 -10.12 -8.67
CA ALA A 94 3.33 -10.06 -7.23
C ALA A 94 4.37 -11.08 -6.76
N VAL A 95 5.28 -10.69 -5.87
CA VAL A 95 6.22 -11.57 -5.18
C VAL A 95 6.00 -11.46 -3.68
N PHE A 96 5.66 -12.57 -3.04
CA PHE A 96 5.51 -12.70 -1.60
C PHE A 96 6.73 -13.38 -1.02
N THR A 97 7.41 -12.73 -0.08
CA THR A 97 8.47 -13.35 0.70
C THR A 97 7.93 -13.70 2.08
N LEU A 98 8.09 -14.97 2.43
CA LEU A 98 7.72 -15.53 3.73
C LEU A 98 8.97 -15.73 4.58
N ASP A 99 8.86 -15.52 5.88
CA ASP A 99 9.81 -16.02 6.88
C ASP A 99 9.55 -17.50 7.13
N SER A 100 10.55 -18.34 6.88
CA SER A 100 10.41 -19.80 6.92
C SER A 100 10.04 -20.34 8.31
N PRO A 101 10.62 -19.84 9.42
CA PRO A 101 10.26 -20.31 10.76
C PRO A 101 8.82 -19.99 11.18
N THR A 102 8.33 -18.79 10.88
CA THR A 102 7.00 -18.33 11.35
C THR A 102 5.90 -18.53 10.31
N GLY A 103 6.25 -18.72 9.05
CA GLY A 103 5.31 -18.70 7.93
C GLY A 103 4.72 -17.31 7.63
N ALA A 104 5.18 -16.28 8.33
CA ALA A 104 4.65 -14.91 8.18
C ALA A 104 5.14 -14.28 6.87
N ILE A 105 4.27 -13.49 6.24
CA ILE A 105 4.68 -12.63 5.12
C ILE A 105 5.54 -11.51 5.70
N VAL A 106 6.77 -11.37 5.20
CA VAL A 106 7.68 -10.28 5.58
C VAL A 106 7.79 -9.21 4.50
N ARG A 107 7.49 -9.55 3.25
CA ARG A 107 7.54 -8.63 2.12
C ARG A 107 6.55 -9.02 1.04
N VAL A 108 5.89 -8.03 0.47
CA VAL A 108 5.11 -8.15 -0.77
C VAL A 108 5.65 -7.12 -1.75
N GLU A 109 6.00 -7.55 -2.94
CA GLU A 109 6.42 -6.67 -4.03
C GLU A 109 5.46 -6.82 -5.20
N LEU A 110 4.85 -5.72 -5.64
CA LEU A 110 4.20 -5.62 -6.93
C LEU A 110 5.12 -4.86 -7.88
N SER A 111 5.54 -5.48 -8.98
CA SER A 111 6.40 -4.81 -9.96
C SER A 111 6.07 -5.16 -11.40
N ASN A 112 6.31 -4.22 -12.32
CA ASN A 112 6.25 -4.53 -13.74
C ASN A 112 7.48 -5.33 -14.16
N PHE A 113 7.30 -6.33 -15.01
CA PHE A 113 8.41 -7.09 -15.59
C PHE A 113 8.80 -6.61 -16.99
N GLU A 114 7.98 -5.75 -17.60
CA GLU A 114 8.24 -5.11 -18.88
C GLU A 114 7.62 -3.71 -18.95
N HIS A 115 8.00 -2.94 -19.97
CA HIS A 115 7.37 -1.65 -20.23
C HIS A 115 5.95 -1.83 -20.77
N PHE A 116 5.02 -1.00 -20.31
CA PHE A 116 3.63 -1.06 -20.77
C PHE A 116 2.99 0.34 -20.83
N SER A 117 1.84 0.43 -21.49
CA SER A 117 1.09 1.69 -21.63
C SER A 117 -0.36 1.47 -21.22
N PRO A 118 -0.75 1.76 -19.97
CA PRO A 118 -2.12 1.52 -19.50
C PRO A 118 -3.13 2.45 -20.20
N VAL A 119 -2.66 3.61 -20.66
CA VAL A 119 -3.42 4.57 -21.47
C VAL A 119 -2.53 5.12 -22.58
N ILE A 120 -3.11 5.53 -23.69
CA ILE A 120 -2.40 6.01 -24.90
C ILE A 120 -1.36 7.10 -24.57
N SER A 121 -1.64 7.95 -23.58
CA SER A 121 -0.80 9.09 -23.24
C SER A 121 0.36 8.78 -22.29
N LEU A 122 0.48 7.55 -21.78
CA LEU A 122 1.42 7.18 -20.72
C LEU A 122 2.17 5.89 -21.05
N LYS A 123 3.50 5.95 -21.05
CA LYS A 123 4.38 4.78 -21.03
C LYS A 123 4.98 4.61 -19.65
N VAL A 124 4.76 3.46 -19.03
CA VAL A 124 5.35 3.04 -17.76
C VAL A 124 6.64 2.28 -18.05
N GLU A 125 7.74 2.77 -17.49
CA GLU A 125 9.07 2.14 -17.59
C GLU A 125 9.35 1.30 -16.34
N GLU A 126 9.03 1.83 -15.16
CA GLU A 126 9.17 1.15 -13.87
C GLU A 126 7.97 1.47 -13.00
N ALA A 127 7.36 0.46 -12.42
CA ALA A 127 6.35 0.54 -11.39
C ALA A 127 6.70 -0.53 -10.36
N SER A 128 6.97 -0.11 -9.13
CA SER A 128 7.29 -1.01 -8.02
C SER A 128 6.60 -0.51 -6.77
N THR A 129 5.86 -1.40 -6.10
CA THR A 129 5.29 -1.17 -4.78
C THR A 129 5.80 -2.28 -3.86
N ILE A 130 6.51 -1.92 -2.80
CA ILE A 130 7.07 -2.84 -1.81
C ILE A 130 6.39 -2.56 -0.48
N LEU A 131 5.70 -3.55 0.05
CA LEU A 131 5.16 -3.58 1.40
C LEU A 131 6.09 -4.44 2.25
N ARG A 132 6.44 -3.98 3.44
CA ARG A 132 7.21 -4.76 4.42
C ARG A 132 6.42 -4.92 5.71
N TYR A 133 6.60 -6.06 6.35
CA TYR A 133 5.87 -6.40 7.55
C TYR A 133 6.84 -6.78 8.66
N SER A 134 6.49 -6.44 9.90
CA SER A 134 7.17 -6.94 11.09
C SER A 134 6.94 -8.43 11.27
N LEU A 135 7.91 -9.14 11.84
CA LEU A 135 7.67 -10.50 12.30
C LEU A 135 6.68 -10.50 13.47
N PRO A 136 5.81 -11.52 13.57
CA PRO A 136 4.99 -11.70 14.75
C PRO A 136 5.88 -11.99 15.97
N ASN A 137 5.43 -11.56 17.14
CA ASN A 137 5.99 -11.93 18.43
C ASN A 137 4.85 -12.26 19.41
N THR A 138 5.19 -12.56 20.66
CA THR A 138 4.22 -12.95 21.69
C THR A 138 3.13 -11.91 21.93
N ASP A 139 3.46 -10.62 21.75
CA ASP A 139 2.59 -9.50 22.12
C ASP A 139 1.93 -8.82 20.91
N GLN A 140 2.42 -9.09 19.70
CA GLN A 140 1.99 -8.39 18.49
C GLN A 140 1.98 -9.31 17.26
N PRO A 141 0.92 -9.26 16.43
CA PRO A 141 0.91 -9.95 15.15
C PRO A 141 1.90 -9.30 14.16
N SER A 142 2.07 -9.94 13.00
CA SER A 142 2.73 -9.31 11.84
C SER A 142 1.96 -8.06 11.44
N LEU A 143 2.63 -6.91 11.34
CA LEU A 143 2.01 -5.65 10.98
C LEU A 143 2.80 -4.96 9.86
N LEU A 144 2.09 -4.21 9.03
CA LEU A 144 2.71 -3.41 7.98
C LEU A 144 3.62 -2.36 8.63
N SER A 145 4.90 -2.33 8.24
CA SER A 145 5.90 -1.38 8.74
C SER A 145 6.09 -0.22 7.77
N ASP A 146 6.17 -0.52 6.47
CA ASP A 146 6.40 0.46 5.44
C ASP A 146 5.84 0.05 4.08
N ILE A 147 5.51 1.06 3.29
CA ILE A 147 5.19 0.97 1.87
C ILE A 147 6.17 1.87 1.13
N SER A 148 6.86 1.33 0.14
CA SER A 148 7.68 2.09 -0.81
C SER A 148 7.07 1.97 -2.19
N ILE A 149 6.78 3.08 -2.85
CA ILE A 149 6.27 3.11 -4.22
C ILE A 149 7.25 3.87 -5.08
N LYS A 150 7.63 3.28 -6.20
CA LYS A 150 8.43 3.88 -7.27
C LYS A 150 7.67 3.80 -8.57
N LEU A 151 7.55 4.92 -9.26
CA LEU A 151 6.93 5.01 -10.57
C LEU A 151 7.79 5.88 -11.48
N LYS A 152 8.22 5.31 -12.60
CA LYS A 152 8.96 5.98 -13.65
C LYS A 152 8.26 5.77 -14.98
N GLY A 153 8.19 6.82 -15.77
CA GLY A 153 7.58 6.72 -17.09
C GLY A 153 7.71 7.98 -17.92
N ARG A 154 6.92 8.04 -18.98
CA ARG A 154 6.90 9.16 -19.93
C ARG A 154 5.47 9.46 -20.37
N ARG A 155 5.15 10.74 -20.47
CA ARG A 155 3.88 11.21 -21.05
C ARG A 155 4.12 11.76 -22.44
N LEU A 156 3.18 11.58 -23.36
CA LEU A 156 3.35 11.94 -24.79
C LEU A 156 3.82 13.40 -25.04
N TRP A 157 3.46 14.32 -24.15
CA TRP A 157 3.73 15.76 -24.26
C TRP A 157 4.81 16.30 -23.30
N PHE A 158 5.41 15.44 -22.46
CA PHE A 158 6.38 15.84 -21.42
C PHE A 158 7.67 15.02 -21.47
N ARG A 159 8.70 15.50 -20.76
CA ARG A 159 9.89 14.70 -20.41
C ARG A 159 9.51 13.57 -19.46
N SER A 160 10.42 12.61 -19.29
CA SER A 160 10.29 11.52 -18.31
C SER A 160 9.90 12.05 -16.93
N PHE A 161 9.08 11.30 -16.21
CA PHE A 161 8.78 11.56 -14.80
C PHE A 161 9.25 10.41 -13.93
N THR A 162 9.57 10.75 -12.69
CA THR A 162 9.90 9.79 -11.63
C THR A 162 9.20 10.27 -10.38
N GLN A 163 8.50 9.36 -9.72
CA GLN A 163 7.78 9.59 -8.49
C GLN A 163 8.14 8.49 -7.51
N ASP A 164 8.68 8.92 -6.37
CA ASP A 164 8.96 8.06 -5.24
C ASP A 164 8.07 8.48 -4.08
N MET A 165 7.42 7.52 -3.43
CA MET A 165 6.62 7.72 -2.24
C MET A 165 7.00 6.68 -1.19
N SER A 166 7.15 7.10 0.05
CA SER A 166 7.35 6.21 1.18
C SER A 166 6.32 6.51 2.26
N MET A 167 5.71 5.48 2.81
CA MET A 167 4.82 5.55 3.95
C MET A 167 5.40 4.65 5.04
N ILE A 168 5.51 5.17 6.26
CA ILE A 168 6.03 4.43 7.42
C ILE A 168 4.93 4.41 8.47
N TYR A 169 4.65 3.23 9.02
CA TYR A 169 3.65 3.02 10.05
C TYR A 169 4.33 2.86 11.41
N SER A 170 4.08 3.80 12.31
CA SER A 170 4.60 3.82 13.68
C SER A 170 3.48 3.94 14.71
N ASP A 171 3.84 3.83 15.99
CA ASP A 171 2.94 4.05 17.14
C ASP A 171 1.68 3.17 17.10
N GLN A 172 1.84 1.96 16.59
CA GLN A 172 0.76 1.01 16.41
C GLN A 172 0.34 0.46 17.77
N VAL A 173 -0.90 0.73 18.16
CA VAL A 173 -1.48 0.27 19.41
C VAL A 173 -2.64 -0.66 19.16
N ARG A 174 -2.77 -1.69 19.99
CA ARG A 174 -3.94 -2.57 19.95
C ARG A 174 -5.16 -1.77 20.39
N ALA A 175 -6.07 -1.51 19.46
CA ALA A 175 -7.35 -0.88 19.79
C ALA A 175 -8.22 -1.87 20.57
N ILE A 176 -8.64 -1.49 21.78
CA ILE A 176 -9.64 -2.21 22.56
C ILE A 176 -10.98 -1.52 22.32
N PHE A 177 -11.89 -2.22 21.66
CA PHE A 177 -13.26 -1.76 21.52
C PHE A 177 -14.04 -2.28 22.74
N PRO A 178 -14.73 -1.42 23.50
CA PRO A 178 -15.70 -1.91 24.47
C PRO A 178 -16.74 -2.73 23.71
N ASN A 179 -17.08 -3.93 24.21
CA ASN A 179 -18.09 -4.79 23.61
C ASN A 179 -19.33 -3.94 23.32
N SER A 180 -19.67 -3.75 22.05
CA SER A 180 -20.99 -3.30 21.68
C SER A 180 -21.94 -4.38 22.18
N GLU A 181 -22.81 -4.03 23.12
CA GLU A 181 -23.93 -4.88 23.50
C GLU A 181 -24.55 -5.45 22.24
N VAL A 182 -24.72 -6.77 22.25
CA VAL A 182 -25.51 -7.50 21.28
C VAL A 182 -26.90 -6.87 21.30
N ALA A 183 -27.15 -5.94 20.39
CA ALA A 183 -28.49 -5.47 20.09
C ALA A 183 -29.19 -6.60 19.34
N ALA A 184 -29.63 -7.59 20.11
CA ALA A 184 -30.67 -8.49 19.70
C ALA A 184 -31.96 -7.66 19.56
N LYS A 185 -32.48 -7.60 18.33
CA LYS A 185 -33.92 -7.58 18.07
C LYS A 185 -34.20 -8.18 16.71
#